data_AF-A0A023B4Z0-F1
#
_entry.id   AF-A0A023B4Z0-F1
#
_cell.length_a   1.000
_cell.length_b   1.000
_cell.length_c   1.000
_cell.angle_alpha   90.00
_cell.angle_beta   90.00
_cell.angle_gamma   90.00
#
_symmetry.space_group_name_H-M   'P 1'
#
loop_
_entity.id
_entity.type
_entity.pdbx_description
1 polymer ?
#
loop_
_entity_poly.entity_id
_entity_poly.type
_entity_poly.pdbx_seq_one_letter_code
_entity_poly.pdbx_strand_id
1 'polypeptide(L)'
;MSDTERYKHIVSCDCKSEPSDLTLSCRLVPSKTSADSVMMSARDLAELRIPWKTCEGVYDRTKKNNVSLVDATADAWKTLDWIGDGKVVCVDDRGEDLSCHYFNDPFQYDLPSVWEAVVRFQKPSKCLLADNSDVWRGYLHHLARGRAAAKWIQMDIYDISEYDLEYELGYSFSAQEPDKGCSKTYDLCEIPSNKCHCVEAAFSVEAQTVSGKNVNGGVVRDFLMTPQQMKRKHSLFRREGYTVKSCGIDCLKHRAEPLEDYKNRVDGYLRKYFPTRFLPHQR
;
A
#
# COMPACT_ATOMS: atom_id res chain seq x y z
N MET A 1 9.22 22.09 -9.86
CA MET A 1 9.25 21.39 -8.55
C MET A 1 9.87 20.03 -8.77
N SER A 2 11.00 19.77 -8.11
CA SER A 2 11.66 18.47 -8.06
C SER A 2 10.74 17.43 -7.41
N ASP A 3 11.06 16.16 -7.62
CA ASP A 3 10.36 15.03 -7.03
C ASP A 3 10.35 15.08 -5.49
N THR A 4 11.48 15.46 -4.88
CA THR A 4 11.61 15.66 -3.42
C THR A 4 10.73 16.81 -2.93
N GLU A 5 10.76 17.96 -3.59
CA GLU A 5 9.91 19.09 -3.22
C GLU A 5 8.42 18.75 -3.37
N ARG A 6 8.06 17.97 -4.41
CA ARG A 6 6.69 17.48 -4.61
C ARG A 6 6.23 16.60 -3.47
N TYR A 7 7.05 15.64 -3.07
CA TYR A 7 6.74 14.78 -1.92
C TYR A 7 6.57 15.61 -0.63
N LYS A 8 7.50 16.53 -0.35
CA LYS A 8 7.42 17.41 0.83
C LYS A 8 6.16 18.27 0.80
N HIS A 9 5.79 18.80 -0.35
CA HIS A 9 4.56 19.57 -0.52
C HIS A 9 3.31 18.74 -0.24
N ILE A 10 3.22 17.53 -0.80
CA ILE A 10 2.07 16.63 -0.59
C ILE A 10 1.90 16.33 0.91
N VAL A 11 2.98 15.89 1.57
CA VAL A 11 2.93 15.52 2.99
C VAL A 11 2.56 16.71 3.89
N SER A 12 3.02 17.91 3.58
CA SER A 12 2.82 19.10 4.43
C SER A 12 1.54 19.88 4.16
N CYS A 13 1.06 19.91 2.91
CA CYS A 13 -0.06 20.74 2.48
C CYS A 13 -1.30 19.92 2.12
N ASP A 14 -1.11 18.77 1.50
CA ASP A 14 -2.20 17.96 0.94
C ASP A 14 -2.64 16.84 1.87
N CYS A 15 -1.88 16.56 2.92
CA CYS A 15 -2.15 15.48 3.87
C CYS A 15 -2.41 16.00 5.29
N LYS A 16 -3.24 15.28 6.04
CA LYS A 16 -3.52 15.48 7.46
C LYS A 16 -3.44 14.15 8.20
N SER A 17 -3.20 14.25 9.50
CA SER A 17 -3.32 13.14 10.45
C SER A 17 -3.47 13.68 11.85
N GLU A 18 -4.30 13.05 12.65
CA GLU A 18 -4.29 13.18 14.10
C GLU A 18 -3.13 12.37 14.71
N PRO A 19 -2.70 12.69 15.95
CA PRO A 19 -1.64 11.97 16.66
C PRO A 19 -1.81 10.46 16.76
N SER A 20 -3.06 9.97 16.81
CA SER A 20 -3.41 8.56 16.96
C SER A 20 -3.57 7.83 15.63
N ASP A 21 -3.55 8.56 14.51
CA ASP A 21 -3.76 7.96 13.21
C ASP A 21 -2.59 7.06 12.84
N LEU A 22 -2.87 6.06 12.02
CA LEU A 22 -1.89 5.11 11.50
C LEU A 22 -1.42 5.52 10.10
N THR A 23 -2.21 6.29 9.37
CA THR A 23 -1.97 6.68 7.98
C THR A 23 -2.28 8.15 7.75
N LEU A 24 -1.66 8.75 6.72
CA LEU A 24 -2.00 10.10 6.29
C LEU A 24 -3.25 10.13 5.41
N SER A 25 -4.19 11.02 5.70
CA SER A 25 -5.33 11.33 4.83
C SER A 25 -4.97 12.47 3.88
N CYS A 26 -4.81 12.15 2.61
CA CYS A 26 -4.36 13.11 1.59
C CYS A 26 -5.48 13.47 0.61
N ARG A 27 -5.65 14.76 0.29
CA ARG A 27 -6.65 15.27 -0.67
C ARG A 27 -6.51 14.60 -2.01
N LEU A 28 -7.60 14.10 -2.58
CA LEU A 28 -7.58 13.57 -3.95
C LEU A 28 -7.19 14.67 -4.94
N VAL A 29 -6.06 14.47 -5.63
CA VAL A 29 -5.67 15.30 -6.78
C VAL A 29 -5.82 14.42 -8.01
N PRO A 30 -6.55 14.86 -9.05
CA PRO A 30 -6.60 14.16 -10.33
C PRO A 30 -5.18 14.02 -10.89
N SER A 31 -4.57 12.86 -10.69
CA SER A 31 -3.28 12.56 -11.27
C SER A 31 -3.51 11.81 -12.58
N LYS A 32 -2.89 12.27 -13.65
CA LYS A 32 -2.67 11.43 -14.84
C LYS A 32 -1.58 10.42 -14.48
N THR A 33 -1.94 9.39 -13.72
CA THR A 33 -1.07 8.23 -13.57
C THR A 33 -0.99 7.56 -14.93
N SER A 34 0.18 7.65 -15.56
CA SER A 34 0.51 6.76 -16.66
C SER A 34 0.47 5.34 -16.11
N ALA A 35 -0.44 4.51 -16.62
CA ALA A 35 -0.54 3.10 -16.26
C ALA A 35 0.77 2.32 -16.53
N ASP A 36 1.69 2.92 -17.29
CA ASP A 36 2.98 2.36 -17.66
C ASP A 36 4.14 2.87 -16.79
N SER A 37 3.92 3.79 -15.85
CA SER A 37 4.97 4.25 -14.94
C SER A 37 5.35 3.12 -13.98
N VAL A 38 6.54 2.57 -14.19
CA VAL A 38 7.12 1.48 -13.39
C VAL A 38 7.43 1.92 -11.95
N MET A 39 7.70 3.21 -11.76
CA MET A 39 8.11 3.78 -10.48
C MET A 39 6.91 4.33 -9.70
N MET A 40 6.92 4.08 -8.39
CA MET A 40 6.00 4.67 -7.43
C MET A 40 6.05 6.20 -7.51
N SER A 41 4.89 6.86 -7.51
CA SER A 41 4.85 8.32 -7.49
C SER A 41 5.11 8.87 -6.08
N ALA A 42 5.52 10.14 -6.00
CA ALA A 42 5.65 10.83 -4.71
C ALA A 42 4.35 10.81 -3.89
N ARG A 43 3.21 10.81 -4.57
CA ARG A 43 1.90 10.76 -3.93
C ARG A 43 1.59 9.39 -3.37
N ASP A 44 1.84 8.33 -4.15
CA ASP A 44 1.66 6.96 -3.69
C ASP A 44 2.52 6.69 -2.44
N LEU A 45 3.75 7.20 -2.41
CA LEU A 45 4.60 7.12 -1.22
C LEU A 45 4.01 7.92 -0.05
N ALA A 46 3.48 9.12 -0.28
CA ALA A 46 2.87 9.92 0.78
C ALA A 46 1.63 9.26 1.40
N GLU A 47 0.84 8.53 0.60
CA GLU A 47 -0.33 7.76 1.08
C GLU A 47 0.06 6.57 1.96
N LEU A 48 1.30 6.07 1.83
CA LEU A 48 1.88 5.02 2.70
C LEU A 48 2.55 5.58 3.95
N ARG A 49 2.65 6.90 4.09
CA ARG A 49 3.35 7.53 5.21
C ARG A 49 2.57 7.31 6.51
N ILE A 50 3.33 6.97 7.55
CA ILE A 50 2.85 6.86 8.92
C ILE A 50 3.00 8.23 9.60
N PRO A 51 1.99 8.68 10.38
CA PRO A 51 2.08 9.92 11.15
C PRO A 51 3.32 9.95 12.05
N TRP A 52 3.89 11.15 12.23
CA TRP A 52 5.16 11.35 12.94
C TRP A 52 5.19 10.67 14.32
N LYS A 53 4.16 10.89 15.16
CA LYS A 53 4.11 10.35 16.52
C LYS A 53 4.07 8.82 16.55
N THR A 54 3.30 8.22 15.64
CA THR A 54 3.24 6.77 15.47
C THR A 54 4.59 6.22 15.02
N CYS A 55 5.25 6.91 14.08
CA CYS A 55 6.57 6.56 13.58
C CYS A 55 7.68 6.66 14.66
N GLU A 56 7.66 7.72 15.47
CA GLU A 56 8.55 7.92 16.62
C GLU A 56 8.45 6.73 17.59
N GLY A 57 7.23 6.31 17.93
CA GLY A 57 7.01 5.12 18.77
C GLY A 57 7.59 3.84 18.17
N VAL A 58 7.52 3.65 16.84
CA VAL A 58 8.14 2.51 16.15
C VAL A 58 9.66 2.60 16.27
N TYR A 59 10.24 3.77 15.96
CA TYR A 59 11.69 3.99 16.01
C TYR A 59 12.26 3.72 17.40
N ASP A 60 11.64 4.26 18.45
CA ASP A 60 12.08 4.06 19.83
C ASP A 60 12.07 2.59 20.25
N ARG A 61 11.05 1.83 19.84
CA ARG A 61 10.99 0.38 20.07
C ARG A 61 12.12 -0.36 19.36
N THR A 62 12.38 -0.03 18.09
CA THR A 62 13.45 -0.67 17.31
C THR A 62 14.83 -0.37 17.88
N LYS A 63 15.06 0.87 18.34
CA LYS A 63 16.27 1.29 19.03
C LYS A 63 16.46 0.55 20.34
N LYS A 64 15.40 0.38 21.14
CA LYS A 64 15.41 -0.40 22.39
C LYS A 64 15.78 -1.87 22.16
N ASN A 65 15.39 -2.42 21.00
CA ASN A 65 15.70 -3.80 20.60
C ASN A 65 17.06 -3.94 19.90
N ASN A 66 17.86 -2.88 19.83
CA ASN A 66 19.18 -2.84 19.16
C ASN A 66 19.13 -3.28 17.68
N VAL A 67 18.03 -3.01 16.98
CA VAL A 67 17.96 -3.24 15.53
C VAL A 67 18.88 -2.23 14.83
N SER A 68 19.84 -2.74 14.07
CA SER A 68 20.81 -1.90 13.37
C SER A 68 20.18 -1.24 12.15
N LEU A 69 20.44 0.05 11.98
CA LEU A 69 20.13 0.76 10.74
C LEU A 69 21.19 0.46 9.68
N VAL A 70 20.75 0.37 8.43
CA VAL A 70 21.61 0.24 7.25
C VAL A 70 21.61 1.54 6.45
N ASP A 71 22.65 1.76 5.66
CA ASP A 71 22.72 2.94 4.79
C ASP A 71 21.59 2.91 3.74
N ALA A 72 20.92 4.04 3.57
CA ALA A 72 19.75 4.16 2.71
C ALA A 72 20.12 4.33 1.23
N THR A 73 20.78 3.32 0.66
CA THR A 73 21.06 3.24 -0.78
C THR A 73 19.89 2.58 -1.51
N ALA A 74 19.75 2.82 -2.82
CA ALA A 74 18.68 2.25 -3.62
C ALA A 74 18.62 0.71 -3.59
N ASP A 75 19.76 0.06 -3.34
CA ASP A 75 19.91 -1.40 -3.36
C ASP A 75 20.03 -2.04 -1.97
N ALA A 76 20.07 -1.26 -0.89
CA ALA A 76 20.27 -1.78 0.47
C ALA A 76 19.17 -2.76 0.91
N TRP A 77 17.95 -2.67 0.37
CA TRP A 77 16.89 -3.64 0.64
C TRP A 77 17.25 -5.08 0.23
N LYS A 78 18.21 -5.28 -0.67
CA LYS A 78 18.67 -6.62 -1.12
C LYS A 78 19.39 -7.39 -0.01
N THR A 79 19.97 -6.69 0.96
CA THR A 79 20.72 -7.30 2.07
C THR A 79 19.89 -7.47 3.34
N LEU A 80 18.65 -6.98 3.35
CA LEU A 80 17.76 -7.07 4.49
C LEU A 80 17.09 -8.44 4.55
N ASP A 81 16.74 -8.89 5.75
CA ASP A 81 15.85 -10.03 5.92
C ASP A 81 14.41 -9.56 5.67
N TRP A 82 13.81 -10.09 4.60
CA TRP A 82 12.47 -9.70 4.18
C TRP A 82 11.45 -10.21 5.19
N ILE A 83 10.86 -9.28 5.93
CA ILE A 83 9.64 -9.52 6.68
C ILE A 83 8.44 -9.47 5.73
N GLY A 84 7.43 -10.30 5.98
CA GLY A 84 6.29 -10.46 5.08
C GLY A 84 5.52 -9.16 4.84
N ASP A 85 5.28 -8.40 5.91
CA ASP A 85 4.62 -7.09 5.92
C ASP A 85 5.26 -6.21 7.00
N GLY A 86 5.28 -4.90 6.77
CA GLY A 86 5.94 -4.01 7.73
C GLY A 86 6.04 -2.55 7.32
N LYS A 87 7.08 -1.92 7.88
CA LYS A 87 7.38 -0.50 7.78
C LYS A 87 8.86 -0.32 7.44
N VAL A 88 9.15 0.57 6.50
CA VAL A 88 10.49 1.15 6.33
C VAL A 88 10.59 2.33 7.28
N VAL A 89 11.57 2.33 8.18
CA VAL A 89 11.81 3.40 9.16
C VAL A 89 13.14 4.05 8.83
N CYS A 90 13.15 5.35 8.55
CA CYS A 90 14.33 6.06 8.06
C CYS A 90 14.61 7.34 8.83
N VAL A 91 15.89 7.68 8.93
CA VAL A 91 16.39 8.89 9.57
C VAL A 91 17.46 9.57 8.70
N ASP A 92 17.65 10.87 8.88
CA ASP A 92 18.79 11.59 8.34
C ASP A 92 20.09 11.32 9.12
N ASP A 93 21.19 11.96 8.73
CA ASP A 93 22.52 11.79 9.35
C ASP A 93 22.52 12.13 10.85
N ARG A 94 21.57 12.97 11.29
CA ARG A 94 21.48 13.45 12.67
C ARG A 94 20.51 12.64 13.51
N GLY A 95 19.68 11.80 12.90
CA GLY A 95 18.58 11.13 13.59
C GLY A 95 17.40 12.06 13.90
N GLU A 96 17.33 13.24 13.27
CA GLU A 96 16.35 14.29 13.56
C GLU A 96 15.14 14.22 12.62
N ASP A 97 15.34 13.89 11.33
CA ASP A 97 14.24 13.77 10.36
C ASP A 97 13.80 12.30 10.22
N LEU A 98 12.90 11.89 11.11
CA LEU A 98 12.31 10.56 11.13
C LEU A 98 11.11 10.44 10.16
N SER A 99 11.10 9.36 9.37
CA SER A 99 9.98 9.03 8.50
C SER A 99 9.73 7.52 8.46
N CYS A 100 8.46 7.13 8.38
CA CYS A 100 8.07 5.73 8.27
C CYS A 100 7.03 5.53 7.16
N HIS A 101 7.14 4.41 6.44
CA HIS A 101 6.27 4.05 5.33
C HIS A 101 5.90 2.58 5.38
N TYR A 102 4.61 2.28 5.26
CA TYR A 102 4.16 0.89 5.14
C TYR A 102 4.58 0.26 3.80
N PHE A 103 4.75 -1.06 3.80
CA PHE A 103 4.90 -1.88 2.60
C PHE A 103 4.20 -3.22 2.77
N ASN A 104 3.92 -3.90 1.66
CA ASN A 104 3.18 -5.16 1.60
C ASN A 104 1.79 -5.04 2.28
N ASP A 105 1.16 -6.17 2.61
CA ASP A 105 -0.22 -6.25 3.08
C ASP A 105 -0.48 -5.34 4.29
N PRO A 106 -1.59 -4.57 4.30
CA PRO A 106 -2.70 -4.53 3.33
C PRO A 106 -2.54 -3.51 2.19
N PHE A 107 -1.31 -3.11 1.84
CA PHE A 107 -1.01 -2.09 0.83
C PHE A 107 -0.52 -2.68 -0.50
N GLN A 108 -0.62 -1.88 -1.57
CA GLN A 108 -0.41 -2.33 -2.96
C GLN A 108 1.07 -2.38 -3.42
N TYR A 109 2.02 -1.96 -2.57
CA TYR A 109 3.42 -1.81 -2.96
C TYR A 109 4.32 -2.69 -2.11
N ASP A 110 5.23 -3.38 -2.78
CA ASP A 110 6.20 -4.26 -2.13
C ASP A 110 7.38 -3.50 -1.52
N LEU A 111 8.11 -4.17 -0.61
CA LEU A 111 9.27 -3.59 0.08
C LEU A 111 10.24 -2.88 -0.86
N PRO A 112 10.73 -3.49 -1.97
CA PRO A 112 11.67 -2.81 -2.83
C PRO A 112 11.12 -1.53 -3.46
N SER A 113 9.83 -1.53 -3.86
CA SER A 113 9.20 -0.33 -4.43
C SER A 113 9.15 0.82 -3.41
N VAL A 114 8.74 0.52 -2.18
CA VAL A 114 8.65 1.53 -1.10
C VAL A 114 10.04 2.03 -0.74
N TRP A 115 11.01 1.14 -0.55
CA TRP A 115 12.39 1.50 -0.20
C TRP A 115 13.01 2.44 -1.22
N GLU A 116 12.95 2.10 -2.51
CA GLU A 116 13.53 2.95 -3.57
C GLU A 116 12.83 4.29 -3.70
N ALA A 117 11.50 4.33 -3.51
CA ALA A 117 10.76 5.57 -3.45
C ALA A 117 11.21 6.44 -2.27
N VAL A 118 11.39 5.87 -1.08
CA VAL A 118 11.92 6.58 0.09
C VAL A 118 13.29 7.16 -0.19
N VAL A 119 14.23 6.35 -0.71
CA VAL A 119 15.58 6.81 -1.07
C VAL A 119 15.54 7.94 -2.10
N ARG A 120 14.70 7.80 -3.14
CA ARG A 120 14.56 8.81 -4.20
C ARG A 120 13.97 10.13 -3.70
N PHE A 121 12.84 10.06 -3.00
CA PHE A 121 12.05 11.25 -2.68
C PHE A 121 12.52 11.92 -1.38
N GLN A 122 12.93 11.16 -0.37
CA GLN A 122 13.33 11.69 0.94
C GLN A 122 14.84 11.80 1.12
N LYS A 123 15.62 10.93 0.45
CA LYS A 123 17.08 10.87 0.58
C LYS A 123 17.54 10.77 2.05
N PRO A 124 16.98 9.85 2.85
CA PRO A 124 17.46 9.65 4.20
C PRO A 124 18.89 9.09 4.17
N SER A 125 19.55 9.10 5.32
CA SER A 125 20.90 8.56 5.45
C SER A 125 20.87 7.09 5.81
N LYS A 126 19.97 6.72 6.72
CA LYS A 126 19.87 5.36 7.24
C LYS A 126 18.43 4.91 7.37
N CYS A 127 18.20 3.61 7.20
CA CYS A 127 16.89 3.00 7.31
C CYS A 127 16.96 1.62 7.99
N LEU A 128 15.83 1.13 8.48
CA LEU A 128 15.63 -0.23 8.97
C LEU A 128 14.24 -0.74 8.58
N LEU A 129 13.98 -2.04 8.78
CA LEU A 129 12.65 -2.62 8.68
C LEU A 129 12.08 -2.90 10.06
N ALA A 130 10.79 -2.60 10.24
CA ALA A 130 10.01 -3.00 11.41
C ALA A 130 8.77 -3.75 10.94
N ASP A 131 8.33 -4.75 11.70
CA ASP A 131 7.08 -5.46 11.40
C ASP A 131 5.84 -4.64 11.80
N ASN A 132 4.66 -5.23 11.60
CA ASN A 132 3.38 -4.66 12.01
C ASN A 132 2.85 -5.24 13.33
N SER A 133 3.70 -5.81 14.19
CA SER A 133 3.26 -6.44 15.46
C SER A 133 2.69 -5.44 16.46
N ASP A 134 3.01 -4.15 16.30
CA ASP A 134 2.56 -3.03 17.11
C ASP A 134 1.18 -2.49 16.73
N VAL A 135 0.57 -3.01 15.66
CA VAL A 135 -0.72 -2.54 15.15
C VAL A 135 -1.66 -3.73 14.95
N TRP A 136 -2.94 -3.55 15.29
CA TRP A 136 -3.95 -4.58 15.00
C TRP A 136 -4.12 -4.72 13.48
N ARG A 137 -3.68 -5.85 12.91
CA ARG A 137 -3.74 -6.11 11.45
C ARG A 137 -5.14 -5.94 10.85
N GLY A 138 -6.18 -6.35 11.60
CA GLY A 138 -7.57 -6.17 11.16
C GLY A 138 -7.93 -4.70 10.92
N TYR A 139 -7.48 -3.81 11.81
CA TYR A 139 -7.69 -2.38 11.67
C TYR A 139 -7.07 -1.82 10.39
N LEU A 140 -5.78 -2.09 10.16
CA LEU A 140 -5.08 -1.62 8.95
C LEU A 140 -5.77 -2.16 7.68
N HIS A 141 -6.23 -3.40 7.72
CA HIS A 141 -6.90 -4.03 6.58
C HIS A 141 -8.24 -3.35 6.28
N HIS A 142 -9.07 -3.11 7.29
CA HIS A 142 -10.33 -2.39 7.12
C HIS A 142 -10.12 -0.92 6.74
N LEU A 143 -9.08 -0.26 7.27
CA LEU A 143 -8.69 1.08 6.86
C LEU A 143 -8.28 1.14 5.38
N ALA A 144 -7.48 0.18 4.91
CA ALA A 144 -7.11 0.07 3.50
C ALA A 144 -8.33 -0.15 2.59
N ARG A 145 -9.28 -0.99 3.02
CA ARG A 145 -10.58 -1.19 2.36
C ARG A 145 -11.38 0.11 2.28
N GLY A 146 -11.45 0.86 3.38
CA GLY A 146 -12.21 2.10 3.42
C GLY A 146 -11.65 3.16 2.49
N ARG A 147 -10.32 3.29 2.45
CA ARG A 147 -9.61 4.16 1.48
C ARG A 147 -9.89 3.74 0.03
N ALA A 148 -9.87 2.45 -0.25
CA ALA A 148 -10.18 1.93 -1.58
C ALA A 148 -11.63 2.20 -2.00
N ALA A 149 -12.58 1.96 -1.09
CA ALA A 149 -14.00 2.25 -1.31
C ALA A 149 -14.22 3.75 -1.60
N ALA A 150 -13.62 4.63 -0.81
CA ALA A 150 -13.71 6.07 -1.01
C ALA A 150 -13.10 6.51 -2.36
N LYS A 151 -11.93 5.98 -2.72
CA LYS A 151 -11.31 6.23 -4.03
C LYS A 151 -12.20 5.75 -5.18
N TRP A 152 -12.85 4.60 -5.05
CA TRP A 152 -13.69 4.02 -6.09
C TRP A 152 -14.91 4.87 -6.43
N ILE A 153 -15.52 5.48 -5.41
CA ILE A 153 -16.67 6.39 -5.57
C ILE A 153 -16.26 7.86 -5.70
N GLN A 154 -14.96 8.15 -5.75
CA GLN A 154 -14.40 9.51 -5.85
C GLN A 154 -14.78 10.43 -4.68
N MET A 155 -14.82 9.87 -3.48
CA MET A 155 -15.04 10.61 -2.23
C MET A 155 -13.72 11.17 -1.71
N ASP A 156 -13.72 12.45 -1.31
CA ASP A 156 -12.55 13.06 -0.66
C ASP A 156 -12.48 12.62 0.81
N ILE A 157 -11.40 11.92 1.16
CA ILE A 157 -11.17 11.39 2.51
C ILE A 157 -10.40 12.34 3.44
N TYR A 158 -10.01 13.52 2.96
CA TYR A 158 -9.08 14.40 3.66
C TYR A 158 -9.49 14.79 5.09
N ASP A 159 -10.79 14.91 5.36
CA ASP A 159 -11.34 15.23 6.68
C ASP A 159 -12.23 14.10 7.24
N ILE A 160 -12.04 12.87 6.79
CA ILE A 160 -12.71 11.70 7.37
C ILE A 160 -11.78 11.11 8.42
N SER A 161 -12.31 10.81 9.61
CA SER A 161 -11.53 10.15 10.66
C SER A 161 -11.12 8.74 10.23
N GLU A 162 -9.99 8.22 10.73
CA GLU A 162 -9.63 6.83 10.45
C GLU A 162 -10.67 5.85 10.99
N TYR A 163 -11.32 6.18 12.11
CA TYR A 163 -12.43 5.40 12.65
C TYR A 163 -13.59 5.28 11.66
N ASP A 164 -14.02 6.39 11.05
CA ASP A 164 -15.10 6.36 10.05
C ASP A 164 -14.66 5.64 8.76
N LEU A 165 -13.41 5.84 8.32
CA LEU A 165 -12.84 5.11 7.19
C LEU A 165 -12.80 3.60 7.44
N GLU A 166 -12.41 3.19 8.64
CA GLU A 166 -12.31 1.78 9.01
C GLU A 166 -13.68 1.16 9.25
N TYR A 167 -14.50 1.78 10.11
CA TYR A 167 -15.76 1.23 10.58
C TYR A 167 -16.87 1.34 9.54
N GLU A 168 -17.19 2.56 9.09
CA GLU A 168 -18.34 2.80 8.21
C GLU A 168 -18.06 2.35 6.77
N LEU A 169 -16.82 2.55 6.33
CA LEU A 169 -16.39 2.31 4.96
C LEU A 169 -15.74 0.93 4.81
N GLY A 170 -14.74 0.63 5.64
CA GLY A 170 -13.95 -0.61 5.56
C GLY A 170 -14.75 -1.88 5.80
N TYR A 171 -15.63 -1.92 6.80
CA TYR A 171 -16.48 -3.09 7.04
C TYR A 171 -17.56 -3.26 5.98
N SER A 172 -18.20 -2.18 5.55
CA SER A 172 -19.16 -2.19 4.43
C SER A 172 -18.51 -2.73 3.16
N PHE A 173 -17.20 -2.48 2.98
CA PHE A 173 -16.43 -2.99 1.86
C PHE A 173 -15.97 -4.45 2.01
N SER A 174 -16.12 -5.07 3.19
CA SER A 174 -15.56 -6.41 3.49
C SER A 174 -16.45 -7.61 3.16
N ALA A 175 -17.66 -7.40 2.64
CA ALA A 175 -18.62 -8.46 2.31
C ALA A 175 -18.25 -9.25 1.04
N GLN A 176 -17.04 -9.80 1.02
CA GLN A 176 -16.44 -10.45 -0.14
C GLN A 176 -16.17 -11.93 0.15
N GLU A 177 -16.27 -12.75 -0.89
CA GLU A 177 -15.95 -14.17 -0.84
C GLU A 177 -14.80 -14.52 -1.77
N PRO A 178 -13.99 -15.54 -1.42
CA PRO A 178 -12.98 -16.07 -2.33
C PRO A 178 -13.60 -16.58 -3.62
N ASP A 179 -13.15 -16.06 -4.75
CA ASP A 179 -13.41 -16.67 -6.05
C ASP A 179 -12.47 -17.87 -6.21
N LYS A 180 -13.02 -19.07 -6.02
CA LYS A 180 -12.25 -20.34 -6.14
C LYS A 180 -11.66 -20.58 -7.53
N GLY A 181 -12.23 -19.99 -8.58
CA GLY A 181 -11.69 -20.12 -9.94
C GLY A 181 -10.46 -19.24 -10.17
N CYS A 182 -10.36 -18.13 -9.42
CA CYS A 182 -9.30 -17.15 -9.55
C CYS A 182 -8.23 -17.25 -8.46
N SER A 183 -8.61 -17.68 -7.26
CA SER A 183 -7.76 -17.75 -6.08
C SER A 183 -6.97 -19.05 -6.06
N LYS A 184 -5.69 -18.98 -6.41
CA LYS A 184 -4.76 -20.11 -6.44
C LYS A 184 -3.32 -19.66 -6.64
N THR A 185 -2.40 -20.61 -6.46
CA THR A 185 -1.00 -20.46 -6.84
C THR A 185 -0.80 -20.84 -8.31
N TYR A 186 0.02 -20.06 -9.02
CA TYR A 186 0.38 -20.28 -10.41
C TYR A 186 1.88 -20.47 -10.53
N ASP A 187 2.29 -21.60 -11.11
CA ASP A 187 3.69 -21.85 -11.47
C ASP A 187 4.13 -20.86 -12.55
N LEU A 188 5.35 -20.33 -12.40
CA LEU A 188 5.95 -19.30 -13.26
C LEU A 188 5.08 -18.05 -13.45
N CYS A 189 4.08 -17.87 -12.58
CA CYS A 189 3.09 -16.80 -12.66
C CYS A 189 2.37 -16.73 -14.02
N GLU A 190 2.02 -17.89 -14.59
CA GLU A 190 1.23 -18.02 -15.81
C GLU A 190 -0.27 -17.76 -15.54
N ILE A 191 -0.59 -16.50 -15.23
CA ILE A 191 -1.95 -16.10 -14.87
C ILE A 191 -2.82 -15.96 -16.14
N PRO A 192 -3.95 -16.70 -16.26
CA PRO A 192 -4.83 -16.67 -17.42
C PRO A 192 -5.45 -15.29 -17.60
N SER A 193 -5.31 -14.74 -18.79
CA SER A 193 -5.29 -13.29 -19.03
C SER A 193 -6.58 -12.51 -18.69
N ASN A 194 -7.77 -13.12 -18.60
CA ASN A 194 -9.01 -12.34 -18.80
C ASN A 194 -10.22 -12.68 -17.89
N LYS A 195 -10.14 -13.65 -16.98
CA LYS A 195 -11.35 -14.15 -16.28
C LYS A 195 -11.53 -13.64 -14.85
N CYS A 196 -10.52 -12.99 -14.29
CA CYS A 196 -10.48 -12.63 -12.88
C CYS A 196 -10.49 -11.12 -12.70
N HIS A 197 -11.62 -10.60 -12.24
CA HIS A 197 -11.76 -9.24 -11.73
C HIS A 197 -12.07 -9.35 -10.23
N CYS A 198 -11.16 -8.87 -9.41
CA CYS A 198 -11.26 -8.96 -7.97
C CYS A 198 -11.72 -7.63 -7.41
N VAL A 199 -12.66 -7.66 -6.47
CA VAL A 199 -12.99 -6.48 -5.65
C VAL A 199 -11.79 -6.14 -4.76
N GLU A 200 -11.16 -7.19 -4.22
CA GLU A 200 -9.92 -7.12 -3.47
C GLU A 200 -9.04 -8.29 -3.92
N ALA A 201 -7.77 -8.01 -4.23
CA ALA A 201 -6.79 -9.00 -4.62
C ALA A 201 -5.61 -8.95 -3.67
N ALA A 202 -5.29 -10.07 -3.01
CA ALA A 202 -3.98 -10.31 -2.43
C ALA A 202 -3.09 -11.01 -3.46
N PHE A 203 -1.84 -10.60 -3.56
CA PHE A 203 -0.90 -11.12 -4.53
C PHE A 203 0.45 -11.35 -3.86
N SER A 204 0.94 -12.59 -3.90
CA SER A 204 2.25 -12.96 -3.38
C SER A 204 3.15 -13.47 -4.49
N VAL A 205 4.46 -13.30 -4.34
CA VAL A 205 5.44 -13.72 -5.34
C VAL A 205 6.58 -14.45 -4.65
N GLU A 206 6.95 -15.61 -5.16
CA GLU A 206 8.20 -16.27 -4.81
C GLU A 206 9.18 -16.12 -5.97
N ALA A 207 10.41 -15.70 -5.67
CA ALA A 207 11.46 -15.54 -6.66
C ALA A 207 12.77 -16.18 -6.18
N GLN A 208 13.68 -16.42 -7.12
CA GLN A 208 15.01 -16.89 -6.85
C GLN A 208 16.02 -15.84 -7.30
N THR A 209 16.97 -15.51 -6.42
CA THR A 209 18.09 -14.60 -6.72
C THR A 209 19.13 -15.27 -7.62
N VAL A 210 20.05 -14.50 -8.20
CA VAL A 210 21.20 -15.02 -8.99
C VAL A 210 22.06 -16.04 -8.23
N SER A 211 22.12 -15.95 -6.89
CA SER A 211 22.85 -16.89 -6.04
C SER A 211 22.08 -18.19 -5.76
N GLY A 212 20.86 -18.31 -6.27
CA GLY A 212 20.00 -19.46 -6.04
C GLY A 212 19.17 -19.39 -4.76
N LYS A 213 19.30 -18.33 -3.93
CA LYS A 213 18.48 -18.15 -2.72
C LYS A 213 17.04 -17.80 -3.12
N ASN A 214 16.07 -18.53 -2.58
CA ASN A 214 14.65 -18.19 -2.70
C ASN A 214 14.31 -17.00 -1.80
N VAL A 215 13.50 -16.09 -2.31
CA VAL A 215 13.00 -14.90 -1.63
C VAL A 215 11.48 -14.89 -1.75
N ASN A 216 10.81 -14.67 -0.63
CA ASN A 216 9.38 -14.39 -0.60
C ASN A 216 9.19 -12.88 -0.74
N GLY A 217 8.48 -12.46 -1.78
CA GLY A 217 8.18 -11.07 -2.10
C GLY A 217 7.29 -10.36 -1.07
N GLY A 218 6.71 -11.13 -0.16
CA GLY A 218 5.59 -10.71 0.68
C GLY A 218 4.27 -10.82 -0.08
N VAL A 219 3.21 -10.36 0.57
CA VAL A 219 1.87 -10.24 -0.01
C VAL A 219 1.62 -8.75 -0.22
N VAL A 220 1.20 -8.33 -1.41
CA VAL A 220 0.64 -6.99 -1.64
C VAL A 220 -0.86 -7.10 -1.85
N ARG A 221 -1.60 -6.04 -1.52
CA ARG A 221 -3.06 -6.01 -1.67
C ARG A 221 -3.50 -4.76 -2.42
N ASP A 222 -4.40 -4.94 -3.37
CA ASP A 222 -5.02 -3.84 -4.10
C ASP A 222 -6.49 -4.17 -4.38
N PHE A 223 -7.23 -3.17 -4.85
CA PHE A 223 -8.67 -3.23 -4.98
C PHE A 223 -9.10 -2.95 -6.41
N LEU A 224 -10.19 -3.59 -6.85
CA LEU A 224 -10.78 -3.41 -8.18
C LEU A 224 -9.77 -3.68 -9.30
N MET A 225 -9.00 -4.75 -9.12
CA MET A 225 -7.85 -5.10 -9.94
C MET A 225 -8.01 -6.50 -10.54
N THR A 226 -7.35 -6.72 -11.67
CA THR A 226 -7.09 -8.06 -12.19
C THR A 226 -5.74 -8.56 -11.68
N PRO A 227 -5.53 -9.88 -11.58
CA PRO A 227 -4.23 -10.39 -11.15
C PRO A 227 -3.10 -10.06 -12.15
N GLN A 228 -3.41 -9.83 -13.43
CA GLN A 228 -2.44 -9.31 -14.41
C GLN A 228 -1.98 -7.89 -14.08
N GLN A 229 -2.89 -7.03 -13.62
CA GLN A 229 -2.52 -5.68 -13.17
C GLN A 229 -1.63 -5.76 -11.92
N MET A 230 -1.95 -6.64 -10.97
CA MET A 230 -1.11 -6.88 -9.78
C MET A 230 0.29 -7.35 -10.17
N LYS A 231 0.40 -8.35 -11.07
CA LYS A 231 1.68 -8.84 -11.60
C LYS A 231 2.53 -7.72 -12.22
N ARG A 232 1.90 -6.81 -12.99
CA ARG A 232 2.61 -5.68 -13.61
C ARG A 232 3.14 -4.67 -12.58
N LYS A 233 2.46 -4.54 -11.44
CA LYS A 233 2.85 -3.61 -10.36
C LYS A 233 3.93 -4.17 -9.45
N HIS A 234 3.95 -5.48 -9.21
CA HIS A 234 4.91 -6.09 -8.29
C HIS A 234 6.35 -5.96 -8.80
N SER A 235 7.29 -5.51 -7.96
CA SER A 235 8.61 -5.09 -8.42
C SER A 235 9.49 -6.26 -8.88
N LEU A 236 9.39 -7.42 -8.22
CA LEU A 236 10.16 -8.62 -8.55
C LEU A 236 10.07 -9.08 -10.02
N PHE A 237 8.98 -8.79 -10.74
CA PHE A 237 8.88 -9.13 -12.17
C PHE A 237 9.75 -8.28 -13.10
N ARG A 238 10.29 -7.18 -12.59
CA ARG A 238 11.02 -6.17 -13.39
C ARG A 238 12.44 -5.95 -12.89
N ARG A 239 12.85 -6.66 -11.85
CA ARG A 239 14.15 -6.50 -11.22
C ARG A 239 15.15 -7.48 -11.80
N GLU A 240 16.28 -6.95 -12.25
CA GLU A 240 17.40 -7.77 -12.67
C GLU A 240 17.91 -8.63 -11.52
N GLY A 241 18.31 -9.85 -11.84
CA GLY A 241 18.85 -10.81 -10.87
C GLY A 241 17.81 -11.56 -10.04
N TYR A 242 16.52 -11.44 -10.38
CA TYR A 242 15.43 -12.21 -9.79
C TYR A 242 14.69 -13.00 -10.88
N THR A 243 14.56 -14.32 -10.65
CA THR A 243 13.76 -15.22 -11.49
C THR A 243 12.53 -15.63 -10.71
N VAL A 244 11.35 -15.17 -11.15
CA VAL A 244 10.09 -15.50 -10.49
C VAL A 244 9.76 -16.99 -10.66
N LYS A 245 9.43 -17.67 -9.56
CA LYS A 245 9.12 -19.10 -9.47
C LYS A 245 7.62 -19.36 -9.50
N SER A 246 6.87 -18.63 -8.68
CA SER A 246 5.42 -18.81 -8.50
C SER A 246 4.78 -17.50 -8.03
N CYS A 247 3.47 -17.37 -8.21
CA CYS A 247 2.68 -16.34 -7.52
C CYS A 247 1.41 -16.92 -6.93
N GLY A 248 1.05 -16.45 -5.73
CA GLY A 248 -0.26 -16.68 -5.13
C GLY A 248 -1.20 -15.54 -5.46
N ILE A 249 -2.45 -15.86 -5.76
CA ILE A 249 -3.53 -14.90 -5.90
C ILE A 249 -4.65 -15.31 -4.95
N ASP A 250 -5.07 -14.39 -4.08
CA ASP A 250 -6.33 -14.48 -3.35
C ASP A 250 -7.26 -13.41 -3.92
N CYS A 251 -8.23 -13.84 -4.73
CA CYS A 251 -9.18 -12.96 -5.40
C CYS A 251 -10.51 -13.00 -4.67
N LEU A 252 -10.87 -11.90 -4.03
CA LEU A 252 -12.16 -11.76 -3.36
C LEU A 252 -13.14 -11.05 -4.29
N LYS A 253 -14.36 -11.58 -4.40
CA LYS A 253 -15.47 -11.02 -5.18
C LYS A 253 -16.66 -10.75 -4.27
N HIS A 254 -17.54 -9.84 -4.69
CA HIS A 254 -18.80 -9.65 -3.97
C HIS A 254 -19.73 -10.86 -4.18
N ARG A 255 -20.41 -11.29 -3.11
CA ARG A 255 -21.13 -12.58 -2.98
C ARG A 255 -22.13 -12.93 -4.08
N ALA A 256 -22.74 -11.98 -4.76
CA ALA A 256 -23.82 -12.29 -5.71
C ALA A 256 -24.20 -11.18 -6.69
N GLU A 257 -23.54 -10.02 -6.65
CA GLU A 257 -24.01 -8.84 -7.41
C GLU A 257 -22.96 -8.35 -8.41
N PRO A 258 -23.39 -7.83 -9.57
CA PRO A 258 -22.54 -7.10 -10.48
C PRO A 258 -21.75 -6.00 -9.76
N LEU A 259 -20.51 -5.75 -10.22
CA LEU A 259 -19.63 -4.77 -9.60
C LEU A 259 -20.27 -3.36 -9.51
N GLU A 260 -21.12 -3.00 -10.48
CA GLU A 260 -21.82 -1.71 -10.48
C GLU A 260 -22.91 -1.63 -9.41
N ASP A 261 -23.64 -2.72 -9.16
CA ASP A 261 -24.65 -2.76 -8.09
C ASP A 261 -23.97 -2.65 -6.72
N TYR A 262 -22.81 -3.30 -6.56
CA TYR A 262 -22.00 -3.17 -5.36
C TYR A 262 -21.54 -1.73 -5.15
N LYS A 263 -21.07 -1.08 -6.22
CA LYS A 263 -20.67 0.33 -6.19
C LYS A 263 -21.83 1.23 -5.77
N ASN A 264 -23.00 1.04 -6.36
CA ASN A 264 -24.20 1.81 -6.05
C ASN A 264 -24.63 1.63 -4.59
N ARG A 265 -24.48 0.44 -4.01
CA ARG A 265 -24.75 0.22 -2.59
C ARG A 265 -23.75 0.95 -1.70
N VAL A 266 -22.46 0.87 -2.00
CA VAL A 266 -21.42 1.60 -1.27
C VAL A 266 -21.67 3.11 -1.37
N ASP A 267 -21.91 3.64 -2.57
CA ASP A 267 -22.24 5.06 -2.81
C ASP A 267 -23.49 5.49 -2.05
N GLY A 268 -24.57 4.69 -2.12
CA GLY A 268 -25.83 4.98 -1.42
C GLY A 268 -25.70 4.97 0.11
N TYR A 269 -24.92 4.02 0.66
CA TYR A 269 -24.58 4.01 2.08
C TYR A 269 -23.86 5.32 2.45
N LEU A 270 -22.89 5.74 1.66
CA LEU A 270 -22.04 6.88 2.02
C LEU A 270 -22.69 8.22 1.79
N ARG A 271 -23.58 8.35 0.81
CA ARG A 271 -24.43 9.55 0.68
C ARG A 271 -25.33 9.75 1.90
N LYS A 272 -25.73 8.66 2.57
CA LYS A 272 -26.52 8.72 3.79
C LYS A 272 -25.69 9.21 4.98
N TYR A 273 -24.45 8.76 5.14
CA TYR A 273 -23.61 9.12 6.31
C TYR A 273 -22.71 10.34 6.09
N PHE A 274 -22.36 10.67 4.84
CA PHE A 274 -21.43 11.74 4.46
C PHE A 274 -21.96 12.60 3.29
N PRO A 275 -23.15 13.22 3.40
CA PRO A 275 -23.84 13.86 2.28
C PRO A 275 -23.07 15.01 1.61
N THR A 276 -22.14 15.66 2.32
CA THR A 276 -21.40 16.86 1.86
C THR A 276 -20.03 16.57 1.25
N ARG A 277 -19.61 15.30 1.14
CA ARG A 277 -18.22 14.91 0.81
C ARG A 277 -18.02 14.39 -0.61
N PHE A 278 -19.06 14.43 -1.43
CA PHE A 278 -18.97 14.04 -2.84
C PHE A 278 -18.45 15.20 -3.65
N LEU A 279 -17.39 14.95 -4.43
CA LEU A 279 -16.93 15.93 -5.41
C LEU A 279 -18.10 16.24 -6.36
N PRO A 280 -18.43 17.53 -6.60
CA PRO A 280 -19.46 17.86 -7.58
C PRO A 280 -19.05 17.19 -8.89
N HIS A 281 -19.91 16.32 -9.41
CA HIS A 281 -19.67 15.64 -10.68
C HIS A 281 -19.26 16.70 -11.69
N GLN A 282 -18.00 16.68 -12.12
CA GLN A 282 -17.58 17.40 -13.33
C GLN A 282 -18.31 16.71 -14.48
N ARG A 283 -19.51 17.22 -14.77
CA ARG A 283 -20.29 16.86 -15.97
C ARG A 283 -19.62 17.44 -17.20
#